data_AF-A0A4R5HGV9-F1
#
_entry.id   AF-A0A4R5HGV9-F1
#
_cell.length_a   1.000
_cell.length_b   1.000
_cell.length_c   1.000
_cell.angle_alpha   90.00
_cell.angle_beta   90.00
_cell.angle_gamma   90.00
#
_symmetry.space_group_name_H-M   'P 1'
#
loop_
_entity.id
_entity.type
_entity.pdbx_description
1 polymer ?
#
loop_
_entity_poly.entity_id
_entity_poly.type
_entity_poly.pdbx_seq_one_letter_code
_entity_poly.pdbx_strand_id
1 'polypeptide(L)'
;MKGDNIELFNEYTAKIFAKLYSEFPIPTTILTNEIAGLKVNWEDFDAIHAMTKEERNTRKLFEATVNWLHVSGYIMQPREMSKITEGFRGYCLTSQALEALNSSPKSLNGNTLGESLQKAVKDGATDSAKGFVKKGFTWMFTKSFSNADKLGEAITNITSST
;
A
#
# COMPACT_ATOMS: atom_id res chain seq x y z
N MET A 1 -3.78 4.96 21.42
CA MET A 1 -3.46 5.48 20.07
C MET A 1 -4.42 6.61 19.76
N LYS A 2 -3.92 7.85 19.68
CA LYS A 2 -4.71 9.04 19.36
C LYS A 2 -4.23 9.58 18.02
N GLY A 3 -4.75 9.00 16.94
CA GLY A 3 -4.56 9.46 15.56
C GLY A 3 -5.89 9.33 14.83
N ASP A 4 -6.21 10.29 13.96
CA ASP A 4 -7.35 10.18 13.06
C ASP A 4 -7.16 8.93 12.18
N ASN A 5 -8.26 8.22 11.84
CA ASN A 5 -8.23 6.99 11.05
C ASN A 5 -7.46 7.19 9.74
N ILE A 6 -7.57 8.38 9.13
CA ILE A 6 -6.85 8.75 7.91
C ILE A 6 -5.34 8.84 8.13
N GLU A 7 -4.89 9.38 9.26
CA GLU A 7 -3.46 9.52 9.55
C GLU A 7 -2.82 8.14 9.78
N LEU A 8 -3.49 7.26 10.52
CA LEU A 8 -3.05 5.88 10.72
C LEU A 8 -3.11 5.07 9.42
N PHE A 9 -4.14 5.25 8.59
CA PHE A 9 -4.21 4.65 7.26
C PHE A 9 -3.02 5.05 6.39
N ASN A 10 -2.67 6.34 6.36
CA ASN A 10 -1.53 6.82 5.59
C ASN A 10 -0.20 6.27 6.12
N GLU A 11 -0.05 6.18 7.44
CA GLU A 11 1.14 5.60 8.08
C GLU A 11 1.29 4.11 7.74
N TYR A 12 0.22 3.32 7.87
CA TYR A 12 0.25 1.89 7.55
C TYR A 12 0.50 1.67 6.07
N THR A 13 -0.14 2.44 5.20
CA THR A 13 0.11 2.41 3.76
C THR A 13 1.58 2.69 3.45
N ALA A 14 2.17 3.69 4.10
CA ALA A 14 3.58 4.04 3.90
C ALA A 14 4.51 2.85 4.22
N LYS A 15 4.32 2.22 5.38
CA LYS A 15 5.12 1.07 5.81
C LYS A 15 4.91 -0.14 4.91
N ILE A 16 3.65 -0.42 4.52
CA ILE A 16 3.32 -1.52 3.61
C ILE A 16 3.98 -1.31 2.25
N PHE A 17 3.81 -0.14 1.64
CA PHE A 17 4.41 0.16 0.34
C PHE A 17 5.94 0.15 0.39
N ALA A 18 6.55 0.71 1.43
CA ALA A 18 8.00 0.64 1.60
C ALA A 18 8.51 -0.81 1.62
N LYS A 19 7.85 -1.68 2.40
CA LYS A 19 8.18 -3.10 2.52
C LYS A 19 7.99 -3.84 1.20
N LEU A 20 6.83 -3.67 0.55
CA LEU A 20 6.56 -4.36 -0.72
C LEU A 20 7.42 -3.84 -1.87
N TYR A 21 7.84 -2.57 -1.83
CA TYR A 21 8.75 -2.01 -2.82
C TYR A 21 10.18 -2.56 -2.69
N SER A 22 10.68 -2.80 -1.46
CA SER A 22 12.02 -3.41 -1.28
C SER A 22 12.07 -4.86 -1.72
N GLU A 23 10.96 -5.59 -1.55
CA GLU A 23 10.91 -7.03 -1.79
C GLU A 23 10.41 -7.36 -3.20
N PHE A 24 9.92 -6.38 -3.97
CA PHE A 24 9.39 -6.62 -5.30
C PHE A 24 10.44 -7.30 -6.21
N PRO A 25 10.08 -8.34 -6.98
CA PRO A 25 8.73 -8.88 -7.23
C PRO A 25 8.29 -10.00 -6.28
N ILE A 26 9.03 -10.30 -5.22
CA ILE A 26 8.77 -11.41 -4.31
C ILE A 26 7.54 -11.10 -3.43
N PRO A 27 6.50 -11.96 -3.44
CA PRO A 27 5.34 -11.76 -2.58
C PRO A 27 5.76 -11.83 -1.11
N THR A 28 5.27 -10.89 -0.33
CA THR A 28 5.75 -10.71 1.04
C THR A 28 4.58 -10.65 2.02
N THR A 29 4.71 -11.37 3.13
CA THR A 29 3.73 -11.33 4.22
C THR A 29 3.78 -9.98 4.92
N ILE A 30 2.61 -9.38 5.14
CA ILE A 30 2.46 -8.12 5.87
C ILE A 30 2.05 -8.45 7.30
N LEU A 31 2.91 -8.16 8.28
CA LEU A 31 2.67 -8.52 9.67
C LEU A 31 2.23 -7.31 10.50
N THR A 32 1.21 -7.51 11.34
CA THR A 32 0.62 -6.45 12.19
C THR A 32 1.63 -5.86 13.17
N ASN A 33 2.59 -6.66 13.67
CA ASN A 33 3.63 -6.20 14.58
C ASN A 33 4.62 -5.25 13.88
N GLU A 34 4.97 -5.51 12.61
CA GLU A 34 5.89 -4.67 11.82
C GLU A 34 5.25 -3.34 11.41
N ILE A 35 3.96 -3.37 11.04
CA ILE A 35 3.27 -2.20 10.50
C ILE A 35 2.65 -1.34 11.61
N ALA A 36 1.93 -1.98 12.53
CA ALA A 36 1.14 -1.29 13.55
C ALA A 36 1.75 -1.40 14.97
N GLY A 37 2.89 -2.07 15.13
CA GLY A 37 3.57 -2.21 16.43
C GLY A 37 2.86 -3.14 17.40
N LEU A 38 1.82 -3.87 16.96
CA LEU A 38 1.01 -4.72 17.81
C LEU A 38 1.72 -6.06 18.09
N LYS A 39 2.22 -6.24 19.32
CA LYS A 39 2.94 -7.44 19.75
C LYS A 39 2.01 -8.41 20.48
N VAL A 40 1.21 -9.15 19.71
CA VAL A 40 0.34 -10.22 20.22
C VAL A 40 0.92 -11.56 19.77
N ASN A 41 0.94 -12.55 20.67
CA ASN A 41 1.22 -13.92 20.27
C ASN A 41 0.00 -14.48 19.55
N TRP A 42 0.06 -14.59 18.22
CA TRP A 42 -1.05 -15.03 17.39
C TRP A 42 -1.31 -16.54 17.44
N GLU A 43 -0.41 -17.30 18.06
CA GLU A 43 -0.56 -18.75 18.28
C GLU A 43 -1.21 -19.06 19.63
N ASP A 44 -1.31 -18.06 20.51
CA ASP A 44 -1.89 -18.17 21.84
C ASP A 44 -3.31 -17.58 21.85
N PHE A 45 -4.30 -18.46 21.99
CA PHE A 45 -5.71 -18.08 22.02
C PHE A 45 -6.03 -17.15 23.19
N ASP A 46 -5.43 -17.35 24.36
CA ASP A 46 -5.67 -16.53 25.54
C ASP A 46 -5.07 -15.14 25.35
N ALA A 47 -3.87 -15.04 24.74
CA ALA A 47 -3.26 -13.75 24.40
C ALA A 47 -4.13 -12.93 23.42
N ILE A 48 -4.76 -13.59 22.43
CA ILE A 48 -5.69 -12.94 21.50
C ILE A 48 -6.94 -12.41 22.24
N HIS A 49 -7.49 -13.19 23.18
CA HIS A 49 -8.66 -12.79 23.96
C HIS A 49 -8.35 -11.69 24.97
N ALA A 50 -7.13 -11.69 25.52
CA ALA A 50 -6.64 -10.73 26.50
C ALA A 50 -6.32 -9.34 25.91
N MET A 51 -6.37 -9.16 24.58
CA MET A 51 -6.14 -7.85 23.96
C MET A 51 -6.98 -6.76 24.62
N THR A 52 -6.37 -5.61 24.82
CA THR A 52 -7.06 -4.39 25.21
C THR A 52 -7.98 -3.90 24.09
N LYS A 53 -8.91 -2.99 24.42
CA LYS A 53 -9.75 -2.32 23.42
C LYS A 53 -8.91 -1.57 22.38
N GLU A 54 -7.80 -0.98 22.82
CA GLU A 54 -6.88 -0.26 21.93
C GLU A 54 -6.22 -1.20 20.94
N GLU A 55 -5.65 -2.31 21.40
CA GLU A 55 -5.00 -3.32 20.56
C GLU A 55 -5.96 -3.92 19.53
N ARG A 56 -7.20 -4.20 19.93
CA ARG A 56 -8.26 -4.62 19.00
C ARG A 56 -8.55 -3.58 17.93
N ASN A 57 -8.59 -2.30 18.29
CA ASN A 57 -8.82 -1.22 17.33
C ASN A 57 -7.63 -1.06 16.37
N THR A 58 -6.40 -1.15 16.88
CA THR A 58 -5.17 -1.14 16.08
C THR A 58 -5.17 -2.28 15.06
N ARG A 59 -5.50 -3.50 15.51
CA ARG A 59 -5.66 -4.68 14.63
C ARG A 59 -6.70 -4.43 13.54
N LYS A 60 -7.90 -3.97 13.92
CA LYS A 60 -9.01 -3.70 12.98
C LYS A 60 -8.61 -2.69 11.91
N LEU A 61 -7.91 -1.62 12.29
CA LEU A 61 -7.50 -0.58 11.34
C LEU A 61 -6.40 -1.07 10.40
N PHE A 62 -5.47 -1.88 10.90
CA PHE A 62 -4.48 -2.56 10.07
C PHE A 62 -5.14 -3.48 9.03
N GLU A 63 -6.04 -4.37 9.47
CA GLU A 63 -6.77 -5.30 8.60
C GLU A 63 -7.60 -4.53 7.55
N ALA A 64 -8.30 -3.47 7.96
CA ALA A 64 -9.05 -2.61 7.05
C ALA A 64 -8.15 -1.91 6.02
N THR A 65 -6.95 -1.47 6.42
CA THR A 65 -5.99 -0.83 5.50
C THR A 65 -5.48 -1.81 4.46
N VAL A 66 -5.03 -3.01 4.87
CA VAL A 66 -4.56 -4.05 3.95
C VAL A 66 -5.68 -4.45 2.98
N ASN A 67 -6.90 -4.67 3.49
CA ASN A 67 -8.04 -5.03 2.66
C ASN A 67 -8.39 -3.92 1.65
N TRP A 68 -8.40 -2.66 2.08
CA TRP A 68 -8.67 -1.54 1.19
C TRP A 68 -7.63 -1.44 0.07
N LEU A 69 -6.33 -1.52 0.40
CA LEU A 69 -5.26 -1.50 -0.60
C LEU A 69 -5.39 -2.65 -1.60
N HIS A 70 -5.82 -3.83 -1.13
CA HIS A 70 -6.01 -4.99 -1.99
C HIS A 70 -7.20 -4.82 -2.93
N VAL A 71 -8.38 -4.47 -2.39
CA VAL A 71 -9.62 -4.30 -3.16
C VAL A 71 -9.51 -3.12 -4.14
N SER A 72 -8.80 -2.05 -3.77
CA SER A 72 -8.52 -0.91 -4.65
C SER A 72 -7.44 -1.20 -5.71
N GLY A 73 -6.85 -2.40 -5.73
CA GLY A 73 -5.91 -2.82 -6.76
C GLY A 73 -4.51 -2.22 -6.61
N TYR A 74 -4.12 -1.76 -5.41
CA TYR A 74 -2.74 -1.30 -5.14
C TYR A 74 -1.80 -2.44 -4.75
N ILE A 75 -2.34 -3.48 -4.11
CA ILE A 75 -1.60 -4.70 -3.80
C ILE A 75 -2.38 -5.93 -4.27
N MET A 76 -1.66 -6.99 -4.66
CA MET A 76 -2.27 -8.23 -5.12
C MET A 76 -1.64 -9.47 -4.47
N GLN A 77 -2.42 -10.52 -4.32
CA GLN A 77 -1.91 -11.86 -4.03
C GLN A 77 -1.70 -12.60 -5.35
N PRO A 78 -0.49 -13.08 -5.67
CA PRO A 78 -0.27 -13.85 -6.88
C PRO A 78 -1.03 -15.17 -6.84
N ARG A 79 -1.81 -15.45 -7.90
CA ARG A 79 -2.72 -16.61 -7.98
C ARG A 79 -2.05 -17.97 -7.93
N GLU A 80 -0.81 -18.08 -8.41
CA GLU A 80 -0.09 -19.37 -8.50
C GLU A 80 0.64 -19.72 -7.19
N MET A 81 1.06 -18.71 -6.42
CA MET A 81 1.78 -18.88 -5.15
C MET A 81 0.86 -19.33 -4.00
N SER A 82 -0.44 -19.02 -4.08
CA SER A 82 -1.42 -19.40 -3.04
C SER A 82 -1.76 -20.89 -3.03
N LYS A 83 -1.36 -21.65 -4.05
CA LYS A 83 -1.62 -23.09 -4.16
C LYS A 83 -0.47 -23.97 -3.66
N ILE A 84 0.73 -23.42 -3.49
CA ILE A 84 1.96 -24.22 -3.27
C ILE A 84 2.22 -24.46 -1.77
N THR A 85 1.66 -23.63 -0.89
CA THR A 85 1.79 -23.82 0.57
C THR A 85 0.53 -23.37 1.26
N GLU A 86 -0.20 -24.29 1.89
CA GLU A 86 -1.26 -23.97 2.84
C GLU A 86 -0.69 -23.01 3.90
N GLY A 87 -1.03 -21.71 3.82
CA GLY A 87 -0.61 -20.70 4.79
C GLY A 87 0.14 -19.49 4.23
N PHE A 88 0.62 -19.51 2.97
CA PHE A 88 1.30 -18.35 2.42
C PHE A 88 0.30 -17.31 1.87
N ARG A 89 0.17 -16.18 2.57
CA ARG A 89 -0.65 -15.02 2.18
C ARG A 89 0.22 -13.80 1.88
N GLY A 90 1.21 -13.96 1.00
CA GLY A 90 2.06 -12.86 0.55
C GLY A 90 1.34 -11.90 -0.41
N TYR A 91 1.71 -10.62 -0.35
CA TYR A 91 1.24 -9.58 -1.27
C TYR A 91 2.40 -9.03 -2.11
N CYS A 92 2.10 -8.55 -3.32
CA CYS A 92 2.98 -7.73 -4.16
C CYS A 92 2.32 -6.41 -4.51
N LEU A 93 3.12 -5.41 -4.88
CA LEU A 93 2.62 -4.22 -5.56
C LEU A 93 2.01 -4.59 -6.91
N THR A 94 0.92 -3.92 -7.28
CA THR A 94 0.41 -4.00 -8.65
C THR A 94 1.23 -3.16 -9.61
N SER A 95 1.04 -3.36 -10.92
CA SER A 95 1.70 -2.53 -11.95
C SER A 95 1.39 -1.05 -11.74
N GLN A 96 0.14 -0.70 -11.43
CA GLN A 96 -0.28 0.67 -11.16
C GLN A 96 0.43 1.27 -9.94
N ALA A 97 0.48 0.53 -8.83
CA ALA A 97 1.15 1.01 -7.62
C ALA A 97 2.67 1.12 -7.81
N LEU A 98 3.28 0.13 -8.48
CA LEU A 98 4.71 0.15 -8.79
C LEU A 98 5.08 1.32 -9.70
N GLU A 99 4.26 1.62 -10.70
CA GLU A 99 4.50 2.73 -11.59
C GLU A 99 4.44 4.08 -10.87
N ALA A 100 3.48 4.22 -9.94
CA ALA A 100 3.39 5.40 -9.09
C ALA A 100 4.62 5.55 -8.19
N LEU A 101 5.07 4.47 -7.58
CA LEU A 101 6.26 4.47 -6.72
C LEU A 101 7.53 4.72 -7.52
N ASN A 102 7.64 4.24 -8.75
CA ASN A 102 8.76 4.53 -9.65
C ASN A 102 8.70 5.93 -10.28
N SER A 103 7.60 6.67 -10.09
CA SER A 103 7.57 8.05 -10.57
C SER A 103 8.62 8.88 -9.81
N SER A 104 9.36 9.71 -10.55
CA SER A 104 10.30 10.69 -10.00
C SER A 104 9.78 12.10 -10.26
N PRO A 105 8.87 12.62 -9.41
CA PRO A 105 8.51 14.03 -9.43
C PRO A 105 9.78 14.89 -9.33
N LYS A 106 9.84 16.01 -10.08
CA LYS A 106 10.97 16.97 -10.04
C LYS A 106 11.36 17.41 -8.62
N SER A 107 10.42 17.33 -7.66
CA SER A 107 10.65 17.64 -6.24
C SER A 107 11.48 16.62 -5.46
N LEU A 108 11.86 15.48 -6.04
CA LEU A 108 12.61 14.40 -5.37
C LEU A 108 14.08 14.30 -5.79
N ASN A 109 14.62 15.31 -6.49
CA ASN A 109 16.04 15.42 -6.83
C ASN A 109 16.65 14.15 -7.45
N GLY A 110 15.90 13.44 -8.32
CA GLY A 110 16.35 12.24 -9.01
C GLY A 110 15.97 10.91 -8.35
N ASN A 111 15.48 10.93 -7.09
CA ASN A 111 14.93 9.72 -6.47
C ASN A 111 13.49 9.46 -6.92
N THR A 112 13.11 8.20 -6.90
CA THR A 112 11.71 7.78 -7.05
C THR A 112 10.91 8.03 -5.77
N LEU A 113 9.58 8.04 -5.87
CA LEU A 113 8.70 8.06 -4.69
C LEU A 113 8.94 6.84 -3.79
N GLY A 114 9.20 5.67 -4.37
CA GLY A 114 9.48 4.42 -3.66
C GLY A 114 10.74 4.50 -2.80
N GLU A 115 11.86 4.93 -3.39
CA GLU A 115 13.13 5.11 -2.66
C GLU A 115 13.00 6.15 -1.54
N SER A 116 12.31 7.26 -1.82
CA SER A 116 12.06 8.32 -0.85
C SER A 116 11.19 7.83 0.31
N LEU A 117 10.17 7.00 0.01
CA LEU A 117 9.29 6.39 0.98
C LEU A 117 10.03 5.39 1.87
N GLN A 118 10.84 4.51 1.29
CA GLN A 118 11.66 3.56 2.03
C GLN A 118 12.61 4.25 2.99
N LYS A 119 13.31 5.29 2.51
CA LYS A 119 14.21 6.08 3.35
C LYS A 119 13.45 6.72 4.51
N ALA A 120 12.31 7.35 4.24
CA ALA A 120 11.50 7.99 5.29
C ALA A 120 10.99 7.00 6.34
N VAL A 121 10.55 5.81 5.93
CA VAL A 121 10.11 4.75 6.85
C VAL A 121 11.28 4.24 7.68
N LYS A 122 12.45 4.00 7.06
CA LYS A 122 13.66 3.54 7.75
C LYS A 122 14.17 4.55 8.77
N ASP A 123 14.10 5.83 8.45
CA ASP A 123 14.56 6.92 9.33
C ASP A 123 13.51 7.30 10.40
N GLY A 124 12.34 6.65 10.42
CA GLY A 124 11.25 6.99 11.35
C GLY A 124 10.59 8.35 11.05
N ALA A 125 10.78 8.90 9.84
CA ALA A 125 10.22 10.17 9.40
C ALA A 125 8.75 10.03 8.96
N THR A 126 7.88 9.73 9.92
CA THR A 126 6.46 9.38 9.67
C THR A 126 5.71 10.42 8.85
N ASP A 127 5.91 11.72 9.10
CA ASP A 127 5.20 12.77 8.35
C ASP A 127 5.64 12.85 6.89
N SER A 128 6.94 12.69 6.62
CA SER A 128 7.45 12.61 5.24
C SER A 128 6.89 11.38 4.53
N ALA A 129 6.86 10.23 5.21
CA ALA A 129 6.34 8.98 4.67
C ALA A 129 4.85 9.11 4.28
N LYS A 130 4.01 9.66 5.17
CA LYS A 130 2.60 9.97 4.87
C LYS A 130 2.45 10.94 3.70
N GLY A 131 3.34 11.94 3.61
CA GLY A 131 3.38 12.90 2.49
C GLY A 131 3.64 12.24 1.14
N PHE A 132 4.57 11.27 1.09
CA PHE A 132 4.86 10.51 -0.13
C PHE A 132 3.69 9.62 -0.56
N VAL A 133 3.00 8.99 0.40
CA VAL A 133 1.77 8.22 0.10
C VAL A 133 0.70 9.10 -0.53
N LYS A 134 0.43 10.28 0.05
CA LYS A 134 -0.54 11.24 -0.51
C LYS A 134 -0.18 11.62 -1.95
N LYS A 135 1.11 11.93 -2.20
CA LYS A 135 1.61 12.24 -3.56
C LYS A 135 1.44 11.05 -4.53
N GLY A 136 1.73 9.84 -4.09
CA GLY A 136 1.56 8.62 -4.88
C GLY A 136 0.11 8.40 -5.29
N PHE A 137 -0.83 8.55 -4.34
CA PHE A 137 -2.26 8.48 -4.65
C PHE A 137 -2.70 9.56 -5.64
N THR A 138 -2.31 10.82 -5.42
CA THR A 138 -2.63 11.91 -6.37
C THR A 138 -2.11 11.59 -7.77
N TRP A 139 -0.88 11.10 -7.90
CA TRP A 139 -0.32 10.71 -9.19
C TRP A 139 -1.14 9.61 -9.87
N MET A 140 -1.54 8.58 -9.10
CA MET A 140 -2.37 7.48 -9.62
C MET A 140 -3.75 7.95 -10.05
N PHE A 141 -4.39 8.83 -9.29
CA PHE A 141 -5.66 9.43 -9.67
C PHE A 141 -5.54 10.24 -10.96
N THR A 142 -4.59 11.18 -11.03
CA THR A 142 -4.40 12.03 -12.22
C THR A 142 -4.12 11.20 -13.47
N LYS A 143 -3.30 10.15 -13.36
CA LYS A 143 -3.00 9.28 -14.50
C LYS A 143 -4.20 8.45 -14.95
N SER A 144 -5.00 7.96 -14.00
CA SER A 144 -6.21 7.19 -14.31
C SER A 144 -7.23 8.01 -15.12
N PHE A 145 -7.41 9.30 -14.78
CA PHE A 145 -8.26 10.22 -15.56
C PHE A 145 -7.66 10.55 -16.93
N SER A 146 -6.36 10.84 -17.00
CA SER A 146 -5.70 11.13 -18.29
C SER A 146 -5.80 9.96 -19.29
N ASN A 147 -5.77 8.71 -18.81
CA ASN A 147 -5.97 7.55 -19.65
C ASN A 147 -7.43 7.41 -20.13
N ALA A 148 -8.41 7.76 -19.29
CA ALA A 148 -9.82 7.75 -19.65
C ALA A 148 -10.15 8.79 -20.74
N ASP A 149 -9.59 10.00 -20.63
CA ASP A 149 -9.78 11.06 -21.63
C ASP A 149 -9.22 10.66 -23.00
N LYS A 150 -8.01 10.09 -23.04
CA LYS A 150 -7.39 9.59 -24.26
C LYS A 150 -8.20 8.47 -24.93
N LEU A 151 -8.84 7.60 -24.14
CA LEU A 151 -9.72 6.56 -24.66
C LEU A 151 -11.00 7.17 -25.26
N GLY A 152 -11.58 8.19 -24.63
CA GLY A 152 -12.74 8.92 -25.16
C GLY A 152 -12.44 9.61 -26.50
N GLU A 153 -11.28 10.28 -26.60
CA GLU A 153 -10.82 10.90 -27.86
C GLU A 153 -10.57 9.86 -28.96
N ALA A 154 -9.94 8.74 -28.63
CA ALA A 154 -9.69 7.66 -29.58
C ALA A 154 -10.99 7.05 -30.13
N ILE A 155 -11.98 6.81 -29.27
CA ILE A 155 -13.31 6.30 -29.69
C ILE A 155 -14.01 7.31 -30.60
N THR A 156 -13.97 8.60 -30.24
CA THR A 156 -14.59 9.66 -31.04
C THR A 156 -14.00 9.72 -32.44
N ASN A 157 -12.67 9.69 -32.55
CA ASN A 157 -11.96 9.72 -33.84
C ASN A 157 -12.27 8.51 -34.73
N ILE A 158 -12.48 7.33 -34.15
CA ILE A 158 -12.90 6.13 -34.89
C ILE A 158 -14.33 6.33 -35.43
N THR A 159 -15.26 6.83 -34.61
CA THR A 159 -16.66 7.02 -35.02
C THR A 159 -16.87 8.16 -36.02
N SER A 160 -16.02 9.18 -36.03
CA SER A 160 -16.08 10.29 -36.99
C SER A 160 -15.44 9.97 -38.36
N SER A 161 -14.80 8.79 -38.49
CA SER A 161 -14.11 8.35 -39.72
C SER A 161 -14.91 7.29 -40.51
N THR A 162 -16.16 7.03 -40.12
CA THR A 162 -17.14 6.14 -40.77
C THR A 162 -18.38 6.91 -41.15
#